data_AF-A0A7T4WCI1-F1
#
_entry.id   AF-A0A7T4WCI1-F1
#
_cell.length_a   1.000
_cell.length_b   1.000
_cell.length_c   1.000
_cell.angle_alpha   90.00
_cell.angle_beta   90.00
_cell.angle_gamma   90.00
#
_symmetry.space_group_name_H-M   'P 1'
#
loop_
_entity.id
_entity.type
_entity.pdbx_description
1 polymer ?
#
loop_
_entity_poly.entity_id
_entity_poly.type
_entity_poly.pdbx_seq_one_letter_code
_entity_poly.pdbx_strand_id
1 'polypeptide(L)'
;MEYVNASLTPLCSDNLNKFHGLMKFIREKDKEGEVLLLFRGEEQRNVKRRLFGVDSKFESGEMFQRAFYFGEKARHFSVDHSDGDRSALTDINDISDHTLEFIFERIANVINIPERRYHVLKNTSSKFREYFFEPSNRRDFLERVNGAHTSTDKLKVRDYYLYWLHTAGSPGIRLETHLVSTSIEKRIARYFSKVKKSTKDNFIFHYFIPKPFHLHAISPWLSDHHQLVVSDCGLPTYKSLGLYPNQKEVAVKGALFPHFILGVELVAEKKFVVNSHAQHIHEYQYEEISKSGFPIDQTDFAERIFNTGYIRWVQTDLNGNFNQTDV
;
A
#
# COMPACT_ATOMS: atom_id res chain seq x y z
N MET A 1 8.38 -24.42 8.04
CA MET A 1 8.52 -23.00 8.43
C MET A 1 8.23 -22.96 9.90
N GLU A 2 9.14 -22.43 10.70
CA GLU A 2 8.98 -22.32 12.15
C GLU A 2 8.17 -21.06 12.48
N TYR A 3 7.22 -21.14 13.41
CA TYR A 3 6.44 -19.99 13.86
C TYR A 3 6.98 -19.50 15.20
N VAL A 4 7.30 -18.22 15.26
CA VAL A 4 7.94 -17.57 16.41
C VAL A 4 7.14 -16.32 16.82
N ASN A 5 7.31 -15.89 18.07
CA ASN A 5 6.80 -14.60 18.51
C ASN A 5 7.73 -13.45 18.04
N ALA A 6 7.35 -12.22 18.40
CA ALA A 6 8.12 -11.02 18.06
C ALA A 6 9.58 -11.06 18.55
N SER A 7 9.86 -11.73 19.67
CA SER A 7 11.23 -11.91 20.21
C SER A 7 11.98 -13.10 19.60
N LEU A 8 11.47 -13.68 18.50
CA LEU A 8 12.05 -14.81 17.78
C LEU A 8 12.13 -16.12 18.58
N THR A 9 11.34 -16.25 19.65
CA THR A 9 11.22 -17.52 20.38
C THR A 9 10.06 -18.35 19.80
N PRO A 10 10.18 -19.69 19.72
CA PRO A 10 9.10 -20.55 19.25
C PRO A 10 7.79 -20.30 19.98
N LEU A 11 6.68 -20.33 19.26
CA LEU A 11 5.35 -20.27 19.89
C LEU A 11 5.06 -21.55 20.67
N CYS A 12 4.36 -21.42 21.80
CA CYS A 12 3.76 -22.57 22.46
C CYS A 12 2.65 -23.19 21.58
N SER A 13 2.34 -24.46 21.82
CA SER A 13 1.35 -25.21 21.04
C SER A 13 -0.02 -24.53 20.99
N ASP A 14 -0.46 -23.92 22.11
CA ASP A 14 -1.76 -23.25 22.18
C ASP A 14 -1.81 -22.02 21.27
N ASN A 15 -0.80 -21.15 21.33
CA ASN A 15 -0.73 -19.96 20.47
C ASN A 15 -0.57 -20.34 19.00
N LEU A 16 0.18 -21.41 18.71
CA LEU A 16 0.33 -21.92 17.36
C LEU A 16 -1.01 -22.42 16.79
N ASN A 17 -1.78 -23.17 17.58
CA ASN A 17 -3.09 -23.69 17.19
C ASN A 17 -4.09 -22.56 16.92
N LYS A 18 -4.14 -21.56 17.81
CA LYS A 18 -4.96 -20.35 17.61
C LYS A 18 -4.61 -19.62 16.32
N PHE A 19 -3.31 -19.37 16.08
CA PHE A 19 -2.87 -18.69 14.87
C PHE A 19 -3.18 -19.49 13.60
N HIS A 20 -3.00 -20.82 13.63
CA HIS A 20 -3.38 -21.68 12.52
C HIS A 20 -4.90 -21.64 12.24
N GLY A 21 -5.72 -21.62 13.29
CA GLY A 21 -7.17 -21.44 13.19
C GLY A 21 -7.53 -20.14 12.48
N LEU A 22 -6.97 -19.01 12.93
CA LEU A 22 -7.18 -17.71 12.29
C LEU A 22 -6.71 -17.72 10.82
N MET A 23 -5.51 -18.22 10.54
CA MET A 23 -4.99 -18.27 9.17
C MET A 23 -5.85 -19.12 8.25
N LYS A 24 -6.43 -20.22 8.75
CA LYS A 24 -7.40 -21.02 7.99
C LYS A 24 -8.66 -20.22 7.69
N PHE A 25 -9.22 -19.57 8.71
CA PHE A 25 -10.41 -18.72 8.58
C PHE A 25 -10.21 -17.58 7.57
N ILE A 26 -9.11 -16.83 7.67
CA ILE A 26 -8.80 -15.73 6.74
C ILE A 26 -8.64 -16.24 5.30
N ARG A 27 -8.04 -17.42 5.09
CA ARG A 27 -7.95 -18.02 3.75
C ARG A 27 -9.30 -18.50 3.21
N GLU A 28 -10.21 -18.92 4.07
CA GLU A 28 -11.59 -19.24 3.68
C GLU A 28 -12.33 -17.97 3.27
N LYS A 29 -12.22 -16.90 4.07
CA LYS A 29 -12.77 -15.58 3.74
C LYS A 29 -12.17 -14.99 2.45
N ASP A 30 -10.90 -15.22 2.17
CA ASP A 30 -10.25 -14.81 0.91
C ASP A 30 -10.85 -15.53 -0.31
N LYS A 31 -11.16 -16.83 -0.17
CA LYS A 31 -11.84 -17.60 -1.22
C LYS A 31 -13.30 -17.20 -1.40
N GLU A 32 -13.98 -16.84 -0.31
CA GLU A 32 -15.33 -16.24 -0.33
C GLU A 32 -15.31 -14.80 -0.89
N GLY A 33 -14.12 -14.22 -1.02
CA GLY A 33 -13.91 -12.86 -1.45
C GLY A 33 -14.26 -11.81 -0.40
N GLU A 34 -14.48 -12.18 0.86
CA GLU A 34 -14.83 -11.27 1.97
C GLU A 34 -13.61 -10.50 2.51
N VAL A 35 -12.43 -11.09 2.39
CA VAL A 35 -11.14 -10.43 2.62
C VAL A 35 -10.26 -10.60 1.38
N LEU A 36 -9.21 -9.80 1.28
CA LEU A 36 -8.18 -9.96 0.26
C LEU A 36 -6.84 -10.17 0.92
N LEU A 37 -6.26 -11.36 0.75
CA LEU A 37 -4.94 -11.69 1.28
C LEU A 37 -3.84 -11.11 0.38
N LEU A 38 -2.95 -10.34 0.98
CA LEU A 38 -1.91 -9.55 0.33
C LEU A 38 -0.53 -9.85 0.91
N PHE A 39 0.48 -9.71 0.06
CA PHE A 39 1.87 -9.93 0.41
C PHE A 39 2.73 -8.74 -0.01
N ARG A 40 3.57 -8.25 0.89
CA ARG A 40 4.54 -7.19 0.59
C ARG A 40 5.95 -7.66 0.87
N GLY A 41 6.76 -7.74 -0.17
CA GLY A 41 8.19 -7.98 -0.05
C GLY A 41 8.92 -6.68 0.24
N GLU A 42 9.80 -6.68 1.24
CA GLU A 42 10.59 -5.49 1.61
C GLU A 42 11.92 -5.91 2.23
N GLU A 43 12.89 -5.00 2.21
CA GLU A 43 14.16 -5.18 2.88
C GLU A 43 14.07 -4.78 4.37
N GLN A 44 14.60 -5.62 5.26
CA GLN A 44 14.59 -5.38 6.71
C GLN A 44 15.17 -4.01 7.07
N ARG A 45 16.25 -3.58 6.41
CA ARG A 45 16.87 -2.26 6.65
C ARG A 45 15.93 -1.09 6.36
N ASN A 46 15.06 -1.21 5.35
CA ASN A 46 14.12 -0.15 4.98
C ASN A 46 12.98 -0.06 6.01
N VAL A 47 12.53 -1.20 6.51
CA VAL A 47 11.54 -1.27 7.61
C VAL A 47 12.16 -0.69 8.88
N LYS A 48 13.35 -1.12 9.25
CA LYS A 48 14.08 -0.63 10.44
C LYS A 48 14.25 0.88 10.41
N ARG A 49 14.73 1.46 9.31
CA ARG A 49 14.92 2.92 9.19
C ARG A 49 13.62 3.72 9.41
N ARG A 50 12.46 3.13 9.11
CA ARG A 50 11.16 3.80 9.28
C ARG A 50 10.58 3.62 10.67
N LEU A 51 10.74 2.44 11.27
CA LEU A 51 10.20 2.14 12.60
C LEU A 51 11.03 2.72 13.76
N PHE A 52 12.26 3.16 13.48
CA PHE A 52 13.21 3.60 14.49
C PHE A 52 13.78 4.98 14.10
N GLY A 53 13.85 5.88 15.09
CA GLY A 53 14.58 7.15 14.95
C GLY A 53 16.10 6.94 14.87
N VAL A 54 16.84 8.01 14.54
CA VAL A 54 18.29 7.98 14.27
C VAL A 54 19.11 7.47 15.48
N ASP A 55 18.63 7.69 16.71
CA ASP A 55 19.38 7.43 17.95
C ASP A 55 18.95 6.18 18.73
N SER A 56 18.07 5.32 18.17
CA SER A 56 17.58 4.16 18.91
C SER A 56 18.63 3.04 19.01
N LYS A 57 18.92 2.57 20.23
CA LYS A 57 19.66 1.32 20.46
C LYS A 57 18.73 0.13 20.15
N PHE A 58 19.21 -0.84 19.37
CA PHE A 58 18.36 -1.85 18.72
C PHE A 58 18.44 -3.22 19.39
N GLU A 59 17.29 -3.77 19.76
CA GLU A 59 17.09 -5.21 19.95
C GLU A 59 16.18 -5.76 18.83
N SER A 60 16.48 -6.94 18.29
CA SER A 60 15.77 -7.49 17.12
C SER A 60 14.27 -7.74 17.36
N GLY A 61 13.88 -8.06 18.60
CA GLY A 61 12.48 -8.29 18.97
C GLY A 61 11.62 -7.02 18.94
N GLU A 62 12.22 -5.87 19.22
CA GLU A 62 11.53 -4.58 19.26
C GLU A 62 11.01 -4.18 17.86
N MET A 63 11.71 -4.58 16.80
CA MET A 63 11.32 -4.24 15.43
C MET A 63 9.97 -4.82 15.03
N PHE A 64 9.71 -6.09 15.36
CA PHE A 64 8.43 -6.71 15.01
C PHE A 64 7.29 -6.16 15.85
N GLN A 65 7.52 -5.91 17.14
CA GLN A 65 6.54 -5.22 17.99
C GLN A 65 6.19 -3.84 17.43
N ARG A 66 7.19 -3.06 17.02
CA ARG A 66 6.98 -1.76 16.36
C ARG A 66 6.27 -1.90 15.01
N ALA A 67 6.57 -2.93 14.22
CA ALA A 67 5.87 -3.16 12.95
C ALA A 67 4.38 -3.50 13.18
N PHE A 68 4.09 -4.29 14.22
CA PHE A 68 2.73 -4.66 14.61
C PHE A 68 1.99 -3.56 15.36
N TYR A 69 2.69 -2.51 15.81
CA TYR A 69 2.08 -1.34 16.45
C TYR A 69 1.95 -0.14 15.51
N PHE A 70 2.96 0.19 14.70
CA PHE A 70 2.95 1.38 13.83
C PHE A 70 2.53 1.08 12.37
N GLY A 71 2.51 -0.19 11.99
CA GLY A 71 2.34 -0.61 10.60
C GLY A 71 3.53 -0.25 9.71
N GLU A 72 3.37 -0.44 8.41
CA GLU A 72 4.34 0.00 7.39
C GLU A 72 3.70 1.04 6.49
N LYS A 73 4.10 2.30 6.62
CA LYS A 73 3.53 3.42 5.86
C LYS A 73 4.19 3.58 4.50
N ALA A 74 3.45 4.14 3.56
CA ALA A 74 3.96 4.55 2.26
C ALA A 74 5.16 5.51 2.39
N ARG A 75 5.95 5.61 1.33
CA ARG A 75 7.20 6.37 1.37
C ARG A 75 7.01 7.85 1.68
N HIS A 76 5.87 8.43 1.28
CA HIS A 76 5.46 9.80 1.59
C HIS A 76 5.54 10.14 3.09
N PHE A 77 5.35 9.15 3.97
CA PHE A 77 5.28 9.36 5.43
C PHE A 77 6.65 9.36 6.13
N SER A 78 7.73 9.00 5.44
CA SER A 78 9.08 8.87 6.03
C SER A 78 10.17 9.56 5.23
N VAL A 79 9.80 10.31 4.20
CA VAL A 79 10.75 11.01 3.35
C VAL A 79 10.48 12.49 3.50
N ASP A 80 11.37 13.14 4.23
CA ASP A 80 11.43 14.58 4.29
C ASP A 80 11.99 15.08 2.96
N HIS A 81 11.17 15.79 2.21
CA HIS A 81 11.68 16.74 1.23
C HIS A 81 11.32 18.09 1.81
N SER A 82 12.25 18.60 2.60
CA SER A 82 12.50 20.02 2.78
C SER A 82 12.95 20.66 1.45
N ASP A 83 12.34 20.28 0.32
CA ASP A 83 12.35 21.10 -0.88
C ASP A 83 11.06 21.89 -0.77
N GLY A 84 11.16 23.20 -0.57
CA GLY A 84 10.03 24.13 -0.63
C GLY A 84 9.26 24.11 -1.97
N ASP A 85 9.64 23.23 -2.89
CA ASP A 85 9.10 23.08 -4.25
C ASP A 85 8.09 21.94 -4.41
N ARG A 86 7.84 21.08 -3.40
CA ARG A 86 6.80 20.04 -3.53
C ARG A 86 5.41 20.65 -3.29
N SER A 87 4.75 21.01 -4.38
CA SER A 87 3.37 21.55 -4.39
C SER A 87 2.29 20.53 -4.77
N ALA A 88 2.65 19.30 -5.15
CA ALA A 88 1.73 18.24 -5.52
C ALA A 88 1.78 17.03 -4.57
N LEU A 89 0.63 16.35 -4.43
CA LEU A 89 0.45 15.16 -3.62
C LEU A 89 0.90 15.40 -2.17
N THR A 90 0.61 16.58 -1.62
CA THR A 90 1.09 16.98 -0.28
C THR A 90 0.31 16.28 0.84
N ASP A 91 -0.96 16.00 0.59
CA ASP A 91 -1.88 15.28 1.47
C ASP A 91 -2.43 14.01 0.78
N ILE A 92 -2.79 13.00 1.56
CA ILE A 92 -3.40 11.77 1.03
C ILE A 92 -4.70 12.04 0.27
N ASN A 93 -5.41 13.12 0.59
CA ASN A 93 -6.65 13.56 -0.07
C ASN A 93 -6.42 14.74 -1.03
N ASP A 94 -5.18 15.06 -1.39
CA ASP A 94 -4.86 16.17 -2.29
C ASP A 94 -5.47 15.94 -3.69
N ILE A 95 -6.46 16.77 -3.99
CA ILE A 95 -7.20 16.86 -5.25
C ILE A 95 -7.10 18.27 -5.85
N SER A 96 -6.09 19.04 -5.47
CA SER A 96 -5.84 20.37 -6.04
C SER A 96 -5.55 20.30 -7.54
N ASP A 97 -5.83 21.39 -8.25
CA ASP A 97 -5.52 21.48 -9.68
C ASP A 97 -4.02 21.26 -9.94
N HIS A 98 -3.15 21.76 -9.05
CA HIS A 98 -1.72 21.53 -9.12
C HIS A 98 -1.37 20.03 -9.07
N THR A 99 -2.00 19.25 -8.19
CA THR A 99 -1.82 17.79 -8.15
C THR A 99 -2.32 17.09 -9.41
N LEU A 100 -3.42 17.56 -9.99
CA LEU A 100 -3.98 16.99 -11.20
C LEU A 100 -3.11 17.32 -12.43
N GLU A 101 -2.60 18.54 -12.54
CA GLU A 101 -1.62 18.93 -13.56
C GLU A 101 -0.35 18.08 -13.44
N PHE A 102 0.16 17.93 -12.23
CA PHE A 102 1.31 17.07 -11.96
C PHE A 102 1.05 15.63 -12.45
N ILE A 103 -0.10 15.04 -12.15
CA ILE A 103 -0.46 13.69 -12.62
C ILE A 103 -0.48 13.63 -14.15
N PHE A 104 -1.10 14.60 -14.84
CA PHE A 104 -1.15 14.65 -16.30
C PHE A 104 0.26 14.66 -16.90
N GLU A 105 1.13 15.54 -16.41
CA GLU A 105 2.50 15.70 -16.90
C GLU A 105 3.36 14.46 -16.61
N ARG A 106 3.20 13.83 -15.45
CA ARG A 106 3.89 12.56 -15.14
C ARG A 106 3.44 11.44 -16.05
N ILE A 107 2.16 11.38 -16.46
CA ILE A 107 1.69 10.37 -17.41
C ILE A 107 2.33 10.59 -18.78
N ALA A 108 2.31 11.84 -19.26
CA ALA A 108 2.97 12.23 -20.51
C ALA A 108 4.46 11.80 -20.52
N ASN A 109 5.16 12.03 -19.40
CA ASN A 109 6.55 11.61 -19.24
C ASN A 109 6.71 10.09 -19.32
N VAL A 110 5.91 9.31 -18.58
CA VAL A 110 6.00 7.83 -18.59
C VAL A 110 5.73 7.25 -19.98
N ILE A 111 4.78 7.83 -20.74
CA ILE A 111 4.46 7.38 -22.10
C ILE A 111 5.67 7.52 -23.03
N ASN A 112 6.50 8.55 -22.82
CA ASN A 112 7.66 8.88 -23.65
C ASN A 112 8.95 8.15 -23.27
N ILE A 113 8.97 7.40 -22.16
CA ILE A 113 10.18 6.73 -21.67
C ILE A 113 10.49 5.45 -22.47
N PRO A 114 11.65 5.37 -23.16
CA PRO A 114 12.00 4.24 -24.02
C PRO A 114 11.96 2.88 -23.32
N GLU A 115 12.47 2.79 -22.09
CA GLU A 115 12.57 1.57 -21.30
C GLU A 115 11.18 0.99 -20.93
N ARG A 116 10.14 1.80 -21.02
CA ARG A 116 8.76 1.45 -20.65
C ARG A 116 7.86 1.27 -21.87
N ARG A 117 8.32 1.67 -23.07
CA ARG A 117 7.54 1.69 -24.32
C ARG A 117 6.80 0.40 -24.59
N TYR A 118 7.44 -0.77 -24.41
CA TYR A 118 6.79 -2.07 -24.62
C TYR A 118 5.55 -2.24 -23.73
N HIS A 119 5.69 -1.96 -22.43
CA HIS A 119 4.59 -2.10 -21.47
C HIS A 119 3.50 -1.06 -21.71
N VAL A 120 3.87 0.20 -21.99
CA VAL A 120 2.92 1.27 -22.31
C VAL A 120 2.10 0.89 -23.55
N LEU A 121 2.75 0.56 -24.67
CA LEU A 121 2.05 0.19 -25.91
C LEU A 121 1.15 -1.03 -25.73
N LYS A 122 1.60 -2.03 -24.97
CA LYS A 122 0.84 -3.25 -24.71
C LYS A 122 -0.37 -3.01 -23.80
N ASN A 123 -0.28 -2.06 -22.86
CA ASN A 123 -1.27 -1.90 -21.78
C ASN A 123 -2.07 -0.57 -21.83
N THR A 124 -1.93 0.20 -22.90
CA THR A 124 -2.73 1.41 -23.15
C THR A 124 -3.29 1.40 -24.58
N SER A 125 -4.37 2.14 -24.82
CA SER A 125 -4.91 2.38 -26.18
C SER A 125 -4.18 3.55 -26.85
N SER A 126 -4.35 3.71 -28.17
CA SER A 126 -3.88 4.91 -28.88
C SER A 126 -4.54 6.17 -28.32
N LYS A 127 -5.87 6.14 -28.11
CA LYS A 127 -6.64 7.21 -27.48
C LYS A 127 -6.05 7.68 -26.15
N PHE A 128 -5.68 6.75 -25.26
CA PHE A 128 -5.04 7.09 -23.99
C PHE A 128 -3.71 7.82 -24.21
N ARG A 129 -2.86 7.28 -25.09
CA ARG A 129 -1.54 7.86 -25.34
C ARG A 129 -1.64 9.23 -26.00
N GLU A 130 -2.45 9.36 -27.04
CA GLU A 130 -2.66 10.62 -27.77
C GLU A 130 -3.20 11.71 -26.85
N TYR A 131 -4.14 11.36 -25.97
CA TYR A 131 -4.72 12.31 -25.02
C TYR A 131 -3.66 12.93 -24.09
N PHE A 132 -2.85 12.10 -23.44
CA PHE A 132 -1.80 12.57 -22.52
C PHE A 132 -0.51 13.02 -23.23
N PHE A 133 -0.35 12.72 -24.52
CA PHE A 133 0.78 13.21 -25.31
C PHE A 133 0.57 14.67 -25.74
N GLU A 134 -0.68 15.07 -25.98
CA GLU A 134 -1.05 16.42 -26.45
C GLU A 134 -1.15 17.41 -25.27
N PRO A 135 -0.21 18.37 -25.12
CA PRO A 135 -0.19 19.26 -23.97
C PRO A 135 -1.43 20.15 -23.85
N SER A 136 -2.11 20.44 -24.96
CA SER A 136 -3.35 21.23 -24.94
C SER A 136 -4.51 20.52 -24.23
N ASN A 137 -4.47 19.18 -24.12
CA ASN A 137 -5.48 18.42 -23.37
C ASN A 137 -5.35 18.56 -21.85
N ARG A 138 -4.28 19.16 -21.32
CA ARG A 138 -4.14 19.38 -19.87
C ARG A 138 -5.31 20.17 -19.30
N ARG A 139 -5.77 21.20 -20.03
CA ARG A 139 -6.92 22.02 -19.61
C ARG A 139 -8.22 21.20 -19.60
N ASP A 140 -8.46 20.43 -20.67
CA ASP A 140 -9.63 19.54 -20.76
C ASP A 140 -9.60 18.48 -19.64
N PHE A 141 -8.42 17.96 -19.29
CA PHE A 141 -8.24 17.03 -18.17
C PHE A 141 -8.69 17.66 -16.85
N LEU A 142 -8.20 18.85 -16.52
CA LEU A 142 -8.60 19.56 -15.30
C LEU A 142 -10.10 19.86 -15.27
N GLU A 143 -10.64 20.38 -16.37
CA GLU A 143 -12.05 20.73 -16.47
C GLU A 143 -12.95 19.48 -16.27
N ARG A 144 -12.59 18.34 -16.86
CA ARG A 144 -13.32 17.07 -16.69
C ARG A 144 -13.23 16.52 -15.27
N VAL A 145 -12.05 16.54 -14.66
CA VAL A 145 -11.87 16.05 -13.29
C VAL A 145 -12.58 16.97 -12.29
N ASN A 146 -12.53 18.29 -12.49
CA ASN A 146 -13.23 19.27 -11.67
C ASN A 146 -14.75 19.26 -11.87
N GLY A 147 -15.22 18.79 -13.02
CA GLY A 147 -16.63 18.55 -13.32
C GLY A 147 -17.20 17.26 -12.72
N ALA A 148 -16.41 16.45 -12.01
CA ALA A 148 -16.90 15.26 -11.33
C ALA A 148 -18.00 15.60 -10.31
N HIS A 149 -18.98 14.71 -10.13
CA HIS A 149 -20.18 14.96 -9.32
C HIS A 149 -19.89 15.25 -7.84
N THR A 150 -18.83 14.65 -7.29
CA THR A 150 -18.47 14.77 -5.88
C THR A 150 -16.95 14.84 -5.71
N SER A 151 -16.49 15.39 -4.57
CA SER A 151 -15.06 15.36 -4.20
C SER A 151 -14.53 13.92 -4.08
N THR A 152 -15.37 12.97 -3.67
CA THR A 152 -15.04 11.54 -3.63
C THR A 152 -14.80 10.99 -5.03
N ASP A 153 -15.62 11.36 -6.01
CA ASP A 153 -15.41 10.93 -7.40
C ASP A 153 -14.16 11.56 -8.00
N LYS A 154 -13.92 12.85 -7.72
CA LYS A 154 -12.66 13.52 -8.05
C LYS A 154 -11.44 12.78 -7.47
N LEU A 155 -11.53 12.35 -6.21
CA LEU A 155 -10.49 11.55 -5.54
C LEU A 155 -10.30 10.19 -6.21
N LYS A 156 -11.38 9.50 -6.63
CA LYS A 156 -11.29 8.24 -7.39
C LYS A 156 -10.60 8.43 -8.74
N VAL A 157 -10.89 9.50 -9.46
CA VAL A 157 -10.20 9.81 -10.74
C VAL A 157 -8.71 10.03 -10.48
N ARG A 158 -8.36 10.83 -9.46
CA ARG A 158 -6.98 11.05 -9.01
C ARG A 158 -6.29 9.71 -8.71
N ASP A 159 -6.91 8.89 -7.87
CA ASP A 159 -6.41 7.58 -7.44
C ASP A 159 -6.18 6.60 -8.60
N TYR A 160 -7.08 6.58 -9.59
CA TYR A 160 -6.97 5.75 -10.79
C TYR A 160 -5.67 6.03 -11.56
N TYR A 161 -5.42 7.30 -11.86
CA TYR A 161 -4.22 7.72 -12.58
C TYR A 161 -2.95 7.63 -11.73
N LEU A 162 -3.07 7.93 -10.43
CA LEU A 162 -1.98 7.78 -9.47
C LEU A 162 -1.50 6.33 -9.37
N TYR A 163 -2.41 5.36 -9.36
CA TYR A 163 -2.06 3.94 -9.40
C TYR A 163 -1.24 3.58 -10.65
N TRP A 164 -1.65 4.05 -11.82
CA TRP A 164 -0.91 3.78 -13.06
C TRP A 164 0.51 4.33 -12.99
N LEU A 165 0.68 5.57 -12.51
CA LEU A 165 1.99 6.18 -12.27
C LEU A 165 2.81 5.43 -11.23
N HIS A 166 2.18 5.00 -10.14
CA HIS A 166 2.82 4.24 -9.07
C HIS A 166 3.43 2.94 -9.60
N THR A 167 2.69 2.19 -10.43
CA THR A 167 3.21 0.97 -11.06
C THR A 167 4.35 1.23 -12.05
N ALA A 168 4.46 2.44 -12.61
CA ALA A 168 5.58 2.82 -13.48
C ALA A 168 6.92 2.97 -12.72
N GLY A 169 6.89 3.07 -11.39
CA GLY A 169 8.06 3.18 -10.51
C GLY A 169 8.72 4.56 -10.59
N SER A 170 10.06 4.64 -10.47
CA SER A 170 10.81 5.91 -10.50
C SER A 170 10.43 6.85 -11.66
N PRO A 171 10.23 6.36 -12.90
CA PRO A 171 9.65 7.13 -14.00
C PRO A 171 8.30 7.81 -13.71
N GLY A 172 7.39 7.14 -13.02
CA GLY A 172 6.03 7.63 -12.78
C GLY A 172 5.96 8.51 -11.54
N ILE A 173 5.96 7.90 -10.37
CA ILE A 173 6.06 8.56 -9.05
C ILE A 173 6.76 7.58 -8.11
N ARG A 174 7.60 8.06 -7.19
CA ARG A 174 8.35 7.17 -6.29
C ARG A 174 8.41 7.65 -4.86
N LEU A 175 8.66 8.93 -4.65
CA LEU A 175 8.78 9.52 -3.33
C LEU A 175 7.44 10.10 -2.88
N GLU A 176 6.62 10.43 -3.87
CA GLU A 176 5.41 11.21 -3.72
C GLU A 176 4.20 10.36 -3.39
N THR A 177 4.25 9.08 -3.77
CA THR A 177 3.12 8.16 -3.67
C THR A 177 2.70 7.87 -2.23
N HIS A 178 1.40 8.02 -1.97
CA HIS A 178 0.72 7.55 -0.77
C HIS A 178 0.35 6.06 -0.85
N LEU A 179 0.82 5.34 -1.86
CA LEU A 179 0.48 3.94 -2.08
C LEU A 179 1.60 2.99 -1.64
N VAL A 180 1.17 1.87 -1.09
CA VAL A 180 2.03 0.76 -0.67
C VAL A 180 1.80 -0.41 -1.62
N SER A 181 2.80 -0.72 -2.46
CA SER A 181 2.73 -1.89 -3.34
C SER A 181 2.65 -3.20 -2.54
N THR A 182 1.64 -4.00 -2.83
CA THR A 182 1.49 -5.39 -2.39
C THR A 182 1.14 -6.27 -3.58
N SER A 183 1.16 -7.59 -3.43
CA SER A 183 0.72 -8.53 -4.45
C SER A 183 -0.19 -9.58 -3.83
N ILE A 184 -1.18 -10.05 -4.59
CA ILE A 184 -1.98 -11.24 -4.22
C ILE A 184 -1.15 -12.54 -4.31
N GLU A 185 0.05 -12.49 -4.92
CA GLU A 185 0.95 -13.64 -4.96
C GLU A 185 2.21 -13.42 -4.12
N LYS A 186 2.36 -14.27 -3.10
CA LYS A 186 3.57 -14.32 -2.27
C LYS A 186 4.86 -14.50 -3.08
N ARG A 187 4.80 -15.22 -4.21
CA ARG A 187 5.95 -15.47 -5.10
C ARG A 187 6.47 -14.17 -5.71
N ILE A 188 5.56 -13.30 -6.10
CA ILE A 188 5.86 -11.99 -6.66
C ILE A 188 6.40 -11.06 -5.57
N ALA A 189 5.76 -11.03 -4.40
CA ALA A 189 6.27 -10.29 -3.25
C ALA A 189 7.72 -10.72 -2.89
N ARG A 190 7.99 -12.02 -2.86
CA ARG A 190 9.35 -12.56 -2.66
C ARG A 190 10.33 -12.14 -3.76
N TYR A 191 9.88 -11.97 -5.00
CA TYR A 191 10.76 -11.47 -6.07
C TYR A 191 11.18 -10.02 -5.80
N PHE A 192 10.24 -9.17 -5.38
CA PHE A 192 10.51 -7.76 -5.04
C PHE A 192 11.32 -7.56 -3.76
N SER A 193 11.31 -8.52 -2.84
CA SER A 193 12.19 -8.46 -1.66
C SER A 193 13.66 -8.76 -1.96
N LYS A 194 14.02 -9.26 -3.17
CA LYS A 194 15.39 -9.69 -3.45
C LYS A 194 16.33 -8.52 -3.72
N VAL A 195 17.27 -8.30 -2.83
CA VAL A 195 18.44 -7.44 -3.10
C VAL A 195 19.53 -8.25 -3.80
N LYS A 196 20.17 -7.67 -4.81
CA LYS A 196 21.33 -8.29 -5.51
C LYS A 196 22.52 -8.61 -4.58
N LYS A 197 22.54 -8.15 -3.32
CA LYS A 197 23.70 -8.21 -2.42
C LYS A 197 23.53 -9.07 -1.15
N SER A 198 22.32 -9.42 -0.71
CA SER A 198 22.09 -10.30 0.46
C SER A 198 20.66 -10.82 0.46
N THR A 199 20.48 -12.13 0.63
CA THR A 199 19.15 -12.75 0.83
C THR A 199 18.72 -12.78 2.29
N LYS A 200 19.62 -12.45 3.23
CA LYS A 200 19.39 -12.58 4.67
C LYS A 200 18.39 -11.55 5.22
N ASP A 201 18.15 -10.46 4.50
CA ASP A 201 17.36 -9.31 4.96
C ASP A 201 15.98 -9.23 4.31
N ASN A 202 15.49 -10.32 3.70
CA ASN A 202 14.27 -10.33 2.91
C ASN A 202 13.04 -10.65 3.77
N PHE A 203 12.13 -9.68 3.90
CA PHE A 203 10.87 -9.83 4.62
C PHE A 203 9.70 -9.94 3.66
N ILE A 204 8.69 -10.71 4.07
CA ILE A 204 7.38 -10.67 3.44
C ILE A 204 6.34 -10.43 4.53
N PHE A 205 5.69 -9.27 4.49
CA PHE A 205 4.49 -9.04 5.29
C PHE A 205 3.34 -9.88 4.72
N HIS A 206 2.62 -10.56 5.61
CA HIS A 206 1.33 -11.19 5.30
C HIS A 206 0.26 -10.27 5.87
N TYR A 207 -0.60 -9.78 4.98
CA TYR A 207 -1.55 -8.70 5.26
C TYR A 207 -2.91 -9.10 4.69
N PHE A 208 -4.00 -8.62 5.25
CA PHE A 208 -5.31 -8.73 4.61
C PHE A 208 -6.02 -7.38 4.59
N ILE A 209 -7.02 -7.22 3.74
CA ILE A 209 -7.96 -6.09 3.82
C ILE A 209 -9.39 -6.62 3.76
N PRO A 210 -10.32 -6.03 4.52
CA PRO A 210 -11.74 -6.38 4.44
C PRO A 210 -12.39 -5.81 3.18
N LYS A 211 -13.50 -6.40 2.75
CA LYS A 211 -14.44 -5.73 1.85
C LYS A 211 -15.03 -4.47 2.53
N PRO A 212 -15.39 -3.44 1.76
CA PRO A 212 -15.17 -3.31 0.31
C PRO A 212 -13.76 -2.81 -0.02
N PHE A 213 -13.02 -3.56 -0.83
CA PHE A 213 -11.58 -3.35 -1.05
C PHE A 213 -11.21 -1.97 -1.63
N HIS A 214 -12.09 -1.39 -2.44
CA HIS A 214 -11.86 -0.11 -3.11
C HIS A 214 -11.75 1.08 -2.13
N LEU A 215 -12.15 0.91 -0.87
CA LEU A 215 -11.95 1.92 0.18
C LEU A 215 -10.51 1.94 0.71
N HIS A 216 -9.79 0.81 0.64
CA HIS A 216 -8.48 0.64 1.25
C HIS A 216 -7.35 0.50 0.22
N ALA A 217 -7.67 0.10 -1.01
CA ALA A 217 -6.68 -0.22 -2.01
C ALA A 217 -7.17 0.08 -3.43
N ILE A 218 -6.21 0.22 -4.34
CA ILE A 218 -6.45 0.41 -5.76
C ILE A 218 -5.75 -0.71 -6.52
N SER A 219 -6.47 -1.33 -7.43
CA SER A 219 -5.92 -2.32 -8.36
C SER A 219 -6.80 -2.42 -9.60
N PRO A 220 -6.27 -2.61 -10.82
CA PRO A 220 -7.03 -2.54 -12.06
C PRO A 220 -8.26 -3.47 -12.11
N TRP A 221 -8.13 -4.70 -11.62
CA TRP A 221 -9.24 -5.67 -11.56
C TRP A 221 -10.14 -5.52 -10.32
N LEU A 222 -9.74 -4.71 -9.34
CA LEU A 222 -10.60 -4.27 -8.24
C LEU A 222 -11.30 -2.95 -8.57
N SER A 223 -10.92 -2.30 -9.69
CA SER A 223 -11.18 -0.89 -9.95
C SER A 223 -12.35 -0.61 -10.88
N ASP A 224 -13.29 -1.54 -11.09
CA ASP A 224 -14.51 -1.24 -11.86
C ASP A 224 -15.15 0.07 -11.36
N HIS A 225 -15.18 0.31 -10.04
CA HIS A 225 -15.63 1.56 -9.46
C HIS A 225 -14.82 2.81 -9.85
N HIS A 226 -13.49 2.74 -9.95
CA HIS A 226 -12.68 3.91 -10.31
C HIS A 226 -12.70 4.15 -11.82
N GLN A 227 -12.62 3.07 -12.62
CA GLN A 227 -12.62 3.16 -14.07
C GLN A 227 -13.96 3.66 -14.61
N LEU A 228 -15.08 3.26 -14.00
CA LEU A 228 -16.41 3.78 -14.32
C LEU A 228 -16.46 5.30 -14.12
N VAL A 229 -16.04 5.79 -12.95
CA VAL A 229 -16.01 7.23 -12.66
C VAL A 229 -15.13 8.00 -13.64
N VAL A 230 -13.96 7.46 -14.01
CA VAL A 230 -13.07 8.07 -15.03
C VAL A 230 -13.76 8.14 -16.39
N SER A 231 -14.48 7.09 -16.76
CA SER A 231 -15.21 7.01 -18.03
C SER A 231 -16.41 7.95 -18.06
N ASP A 232 -17.12 8.12 -16.93
CA ASP A 232 -18.22 9.07 -16.76
C ASP A 232 -17.75 10.53 -16.85
N CYS A 233 -16.51 10.82 -16.43
CA CYS A 233 -15.85 12.10 -16.69
C CYS A 233 -15.43 12.30 -18.16
N GLY A 234 -15.62 11.28 -19.01
CA GLY A 234 -15.21 11.28 -20.42
C GLY A 234 -13.70 11.19 -20.63
N LEU A 235 -12.95 10.77 -19.61
CA LEU A 235 -11.49 10.69 -19.63
C LEU A 235 -11.01 9.31 -20.15
N PRO A 236 -9.81 9.23 -20.75
CA PRO A 236 -9.31 7.97 -21.29
C PRO A 236 -8.84 7.01 -20.18
N THR A 237 -9.14 5.72 -20.36
CA THR A 237 -8.73 4.64 -19.46
C THR A 237 -7.55 3.84 -20.04
N TYR A 238 -6.75 3.24 -19.17
CA TYR A 238 -5.77 2.22 -19.55
C TYR A 238 -6.40 0.82 -19.48
N LYS A 239 -5.72 -0.22 -19.98
CA LYS A 239 -6.29 -1.59 -19.99
C LYS A 239 -6.58 -2.08 -18.56
N SER A 240 -7.64 -2.88 -18.41
CA SER A 240 -8.17 -3.36 -17.11
C SER A 240 -7.20 -4.14 -16.22
N LEU A 241 -6.01 -4.51 -16.70
CA LEU A 241 -4.98 -5.18 -15.90
C LEU A 241 -3.80 -4.26 -15.52
N GLY A 242 -3.85 -2.97 -15.87
CA GLY A 242 -2.83 -1.97 -15.56
C GLY A 242 -1.55 -2.10 -16.38
N LEU A 243 -0.52 -1.33 -16.01
CA LEU A 243 0.75 -1.25 -16.75
C LEU A 243 1.61 -2.51 -16.63
N TYR A 244 1.55 -3.17 -15.47
CA TYR A 244 2.33 -4.38 -15.14
C TYR A 244 1.45 -5.52 -14.63
N PRO A 245 0.61 -6.12 -15.49
CA PRO A 245 -0.38 -7.12 -15.09
C PRO A 245 0.23 -8.35 -14.39
N ASN A 246 1.44 -8.74 -14.82
CA ASN A 246 2.15 -9.89 -14.25
C ASN A 246 2.61 -9.69 -12.81
N GLN A 247 2.62 -8.45 -12.29
CA GLN A 247 2.97 -8.18 -10.89
C GLN A 247 1.79 -8.45 -9.95
N LYS A 248 0.57 -8.56 -10.49
CA LYS A 248 -0.66 -8.75 -9.72
C LYS A 248 -0.71 -7.83 -8.50
N GLU A 249 -0.32 -6.56 -8.74
CA GLU A 249 -0.22 -5.55 -7.71
C GLU A 249 -1.60 -5.10 -7.20
N VAL A 250 -1.67 -4.97 -5.87
CA VAL A 250 -2.73 -4.24 -5.18
C VAL A 250 -2.04 -3.15 -4.37
N ALA A 251 -2.36 -1.90 -4.68
CA ALA A 251 -1.73 -0.75 -4.05
C ALA A 251 -2.59 -0.31 -2.86
N VAL A 252 -2.11 -0.57 -1.65
CA VAL A 252 -2.82 -0.21 -0.40
C VAL A 252 -2.61 1.29 -0.14
N LYS A 253 -3.68 2.01 0.20
CA LYS A 253 -3.66 3.45 0.47
C LYS A 253 -3.07 3.74 1.86
N GLY A 254 -2.15 4.69 1.92
CA GLY A 254 -1.56 5.21 3.16
C GLY A 254 -0.52 4.28 3.78
N ALA A 255 -0.95 3.12 4.27
CA ALA A 255 -0.12 2.21 5.04
C ALA A 255 -0.64 0.76 4.99
N LEU A 256 0.23 -0.21 5.26
CA LEU A 256 -0.18 -1.47 5.86
C LEU A 256 -0.53 -1.19 7.32
N PHE A 257 -1.81 -1.03 7.62
CA PHE A 257 -2.27 -0.73 8.97
C PHE A 257 -2.01 -1.92 9.90
N PRO A 258 -1.51 -1.68 11.13
CA PRO A 258 -1.10 -2.76 12.03
C PRO A 258 -2.22 -3.77 12.33
N HIS A 259 -3.46 -3.28 12.37
CA HIS A 259 -4.69 -4.05 12.57
C HIS A 259 -4.87 -5.20 11.58
N PHE A 260 -4.29 -5.15 10.38
CA PHE A 260 -4.46 -6.21 9.38
C PHE A 260 -3.17 -6.97 9.02
N ILE A 261 -2.09 -6.75 9.78
CA ILE A 261 -0.84 -7.51 9.61
C ILE A 261 -0.96 -8.83 10.36
N LEU A 262 -0.93 -9.96 9.65
CA LEU A 262 -0.96 -11.30 10.24
C LEU A 262 0.41 -11.70 10.81
N GLY A 263 1.47 -11.24 10.17
CA GLY A 263 2.84 -11.52 10.56
C GLY A 263 3.85 -11.24 9.46
N VAL A 264 5.10 -11.59 9.73
CA VAL A 264 6.24 -11.36 8.82
C VAL A 264 6.98 -12.66 8.58
N GLU A 265 7.15 -13.05 7.32
CA GLU A 265 7.99 -14.19 6.92
C GLU A 265 9.44 -13.73 6.75
N LEU A 266 10.34 -14.34 7.53
CA LEU A 266 11.80 -14.21 7.41
C LEU A 266 12.29 -15.26 6.43
N VAL A 267 12.43 -14.85 5.16
CA VAL A 267 12.58 -15.80 4.04
C VAL A 267 13.84 -16.66 4.16
N ALA A 268 14.97 -16.08 4.55
CA ALA A 268 16.23 -16.78 4.70
C ALA A 268 16.23 -17.74 5.91
N GLU A 269 15.62 -17.32 7.01
CA GLU A 269 15.58 -18.08 8.26
C GLU A 269 14.50 -19.16 8.27
N LYS A 270 13.59 -19.16 7.28
CA LYS A 270 12.42 -20.05 7.23
C LYS A 270 11.53 -19.93 8.48
N LYS A 271 11.47 -18.72 9.04
CA LYS A 271 10.65 -18.36 10.20
C LYS A 271 9.47 -17.48 9.79
N PHE A 272 8.38 -17.58 10.54
CA PHE A 272 7.24 -16.68 10.46
C PHE A 272 7.03 -16.05 11.84
N VAL A 273 7.23 -14.74 11.91
CA VAL A 273 6.98 -13.95 13.10
C VAL A 273 5.50 -13.63 13.15
N VAL A 274 4.79 -14.25 14.09
CA VAL A 274 3.36 -14.07 14.29
C VAL A 274 3.10 -12.73 14.96
N ASN A 275 2.11 -11.98 14.48
CA ASN A 275 1.66 -10.76 15.14
C ASN A 275 1.32 -11.06 16.61
N SER A 276 1.92 -10.34 17.56
CA SER A 276 1.69 -10.53 19.00
C SER A 276 0.21 -10.43 19.36
N HIS A 277 -0.55 -9.56 18.68
CA HIS A 277 -1.99 -9.42 18.89
C HIS A 277 -2.78 -10.66 18.46
N ALA A 278 -2.24 -11.50 17.56
CA ALA A 278 -2.85 -12.76 17.17
C ALA A 278 -2.66 -13.89 18.19
N GLN A 279 -1.82 -13.72 19.21
CA GLN A 279 -1.55 -14.76 20.22
C GLN A 279 -2.63 -14.80 21.31
N HIS A 280 -3.36 -13.71 21.50
CA HIS A 280 -4.36 -13.54 22.55
C HIS A 280 -5.82 -13.67 22.05
N ILE A 281 -6.01 -14.05 20.79
CA ILE A 281 -7.34 -14.16 20.18
C ILE A 281 -7.97 -15.54 20.44
N HIS A 282 -9.29 -15.55 20.37
CA HIS A 282 -10.13 -16.74 20.41
C HIS A 282 -10.95 -16.87 19.13
N GLU A 283 -11.43 -18.07 18.81
CA GLU A 283 -12.18 -18.34 17.57
C GLU A 283 -13.42 -17.46 17.40
N TYR A 284 -14.12 -17.13 18.49
CA TYR A 284 -15.30 -16.26 18.45
C TYR A 284 -14.99 -14.83 17.95
N GLN A 285 -13.72 -14.41 17.97
CA GLN A 285 -13.28 -13.08 17.51
C GLN A 285 -12.89 -13.06 16.03
N TYR A 286 -12.80 -14.20 15.35
CA TYR A 286 -12.30 -14.26 13.97
C TYR A 286 -13.12 -13.43 12.99
N GLU A 287 -14.45 -13.43 13.14
CA GLU A 287 -15.37 -12.67 12.29
C GLU A 287 -15.25 -11.16 12.49
N GLU A 288 -14.96 -10.71 13.71
CA GLU A 288 -14.69 -9.29 13.98
C GLU A 288 -13.33 -8.90 13.39
N ILE A 289 -12.29 -9.71 13.63
CA ILE A 289 -10.95 -9.48 13.10
C ILE A 289 -10.94 -9.41 11.57
N SER A 290 -11.73 -10.24 10.88
CA SER A 290 -11.79 -10.18 9.41
C SER A 290 -12.42 -8.90 8.88
N LYS A 291 -13.20 -8.16 9.69
CA LYS A 291 -13.90 -6.93 9.30
C LYS A 291 -13.17 -5.67 9.74
N SER A 292 -12.68 -5.63 10.97
CA SER A 292 -12.07 -4.44 11.59
C SER A 292 -10.60 -4.60 11.96
N GLY A 293 -10.04 -5.81 11.80
CA GLY A 293 -8.66 -6.12 12.16
C GLY A 293 -8.48 -6.45 13.64
N PHE A 294 -7.22 -6.70 14.03
CA PHE A 294 -6.84 -6.95 15.42
C PHE A 294 -7.14 -5.73 16.31
N PRO A 295 -7.69 -5.92 17.52
CA PRO A 295 -7.84 -4.83 18.48
C PRO A 295 -6.46 -4.44 19.02
N ILE A 296 -5.94 -3.28 18.59
CA ILE A 296 -4.65 -2.75 19.01
C ILE A 296 -4.92 -1.44 19.74
N ASP A 297 -4.56 -1.38 21.01
CA ASP A 297 -4.60 -0.12 21.75
C ASP A 297 -3.50 0.81 21.24
N GLN A 298 -3.92 1.93 20.67
CA GLN A 298 -3.07 2.98 20.09
C GLN A 298 -3.35 4.35 20.74
N THR A 299 -3.87 4.37 21.98
CA THR A 299 -4.15 5.62 22.71
C THR A 299 -2.92 6.52 22.87
N ASP A 300 -1.72 5.94 22.93
CA ASP A 300 -0.41 6.59 23.03
C ASP A 300 0.30 6.82 21.67
N PHE A 301 -0.38 6.59 20.54
CA PHE A 301 0.25 6.60 19.21
C PHE A 301 0.87 7.95 18.85
N ALA A 302 0.16 9.05 19.12
CA ALA A 302 0.61 10.40 18.81
C ALA A 302 1.92 10.75 19.54
N GLU A 303 2.13 10.23 20.76
CA GLU A 303 3.36 10.43 21.51
C GLU A 303 4.49 9.51 20.99
N ARG A 304 4.14 8.26 20.67
CA ARG A 304 5.14 7.25 20.30
C ARG A 304 5.67 7.38 18.88
N ILE A 305 4.93 8.00 17.97
CA ILE A 305 5.36 8.17 16.57
C ILE A 305 6.62 9.04 16.45
N PHE A 306 6.85 9.97 17.38
CA PHE A 306 8.07 10.78 17.48
C PHE A 306 9.35 9.96 17.69
N ASN A 307 9.22 8.73 18.18
CA ASN A 307 10.34 7.80 18.38
C ASN A 307 10.61 6.92 17.14
N THR A 308 10.04 7.26 16.00
CA THR A 308 10.19 6.55 14.73
C THR A 308 10.91 7.41 13.69
N GLY A 309 11.16 6.85 12.50
CA GLY A 309 11.65 7.61 11.34
C GLY A 309 10.53 8.18 10.48
N TYR A 310 9.28 8.16 10.95
CA TYR A 310 8.15 8.77 10.26
C TYR A 310 8.08 10.26 10.60
N ILE A 311 7.84 11.07 9.57
CA ILE A 311 7.60 12.51 9.68
C ILE A 311 6.11 12.86 9.54
N ARG A 312 5.29 11.86 9.20
CA ARG A 312 3.83 11.95 9.09
C ARG A 312 3.20 10.63 9.49
N TRP A 313 1.94 10.65 9.87
CA TRP A 313 1.12 9.46 10.04
C TRP A 313 -0.25 9.62 9.39
N VAL A 314 -0.93 8.49 9.23
CA VAL A 314 -2.25 8.41 8.60
C VAL A 314 -3.16 7.51 9.43
N GLN A 315 -4.41 7.91 9.53
CA GLN A 315 -5.51 7.14 10.11
C GLN A 315 -6.63 6.96 9.09
N THR A 316 -7.45 5.93 9.31
CA THR A 316 -8.65 5.67 8.52
C THR A 316 -9.77 5.19 9.43
N ASP A 317 -11.00 5.54 9.09
CA ASP A 317 -12.21 5.04 9.74
C ASP A 317 -12.73 3.73 9.11
N LEU A 318 -11.96 3.16 8.17
CA LEU A 318 -12.32 2.01 7.34
C LEU A 318 -13.47 2.23 6.34
N ASN A 319 -14.06 3.42 6.30
CA ASN A 319 -15.11 3.78 5.34
C ASN A 319 -14.56 4.59 4.14
N GLY A 320 -13.26 4.46 3.88
CA GLY A 320 -12.57 5.16 2.80
C GLY A 320 -12.16 6.59 3.14
N ASN A 321 -12.40 7.05 4.37
CA ASN A 321 -11.88 8.32 4.84
C ASN A 321 -10.47 8.12 5.39
N PHE A 322 -9.57 9.03 5.01
CA PHE A 322 -8.20 9.06 5.49
C PHE A 322 -7.89 10.45 6.03
N ASN A 323 -7.15 10.52 7.12
CA ASN A 323 -6.63 11.77 7.65
C ASN A 323 -5.13 11.61 7.87
N GLN A 324 -4.36 12.57 7.38
CA GLN A 324 -2.92 12.64 7.54
C GLN A 324 -2.57 13.72 8.57
N THR A 325 -1.52 13.48 9.34
CA THR A 325 -1.01 14.43 10.32
C THR A 325 0.51 14.40 10.29
N ASP A 326 1.13 15.59 10.31
CA ASP A 326 2.59 15.74 10.41
C ASP A 326 3.05 15.45 11.84
N VAL A 327 4.25 14.88 11.99
CA VAL A 327 4.88 14.58 13.28
C VAL A 327 5.67 15.79 13.77
#